data_AF-A0A2G3DRV2-F1
#
_entry.id   AF-A0A2G3DRV2-F1
#
_cell.length_a   1.000
_cell.length_b   1.000
_cell.length_c   1.000
_cell.angle_alpha   90.00
_cell.angle_beta   90.00
_cell.angle_gamma   90.00
#
_symmetry.space_group_name_H-M   'P 1'
#
loop_
_entity.id
_entity.type
_entity.pdbx_description
1 polymer ?
#
loop_
_entity_poly.entity_id
_entity_poly.type
_entity_poly.pdbx_seq_one_letter_code
_entity_poly.pdbx_strand_id
1 'polypeptide(L)'
;MFCNNCGTQLEEGAAFCPNCGGSVGVAPAPQLGLKWAHFLSYFALWLGALLNVIVAFTVFTGSIYSAQGIEAEYVYAVFPGLKPVDMIYGVALLVLAVLGVITAVSIIKYKKNAGTLVCAMYLVSAIVAFIYLVGASSVLGQFAGNSSSVASIIVGIVMFFVNKIYFGNRKDIFVN
;
A
#
# COMPACT_ATOMS: atom_id res chain seq x y z
N MET A 1 -36.34 14.69 -27.34
CA MET A 1 -34.99 14.05 -27.34
C MET A 1 -35.14 12.57 -27.69
N PHE A 2 -34.12 11.89 -28.20
CA PHE A 2 -34.18 10.44 -28.50
C PHE A 2 -33.37 9.64 -27.47
N CYS A 3 -33.79 8.41 -27.18
CA CYS A 3 -33.07 7.52 -26.27
C CYS A 3 -31.76 7.04 -26.91
N ASN A 4 -30.63 7.27 -26.24
CA ASN A 4 -29.30 6.81 -26.70
C ASN A 4 -29.15 5.28 -26.77
N ASN A 5 -30.07 4.51 -26.17
CA ASN A 5 -29.96 3.06 -26.10
C ASN A 5 -30.84 2.33 -27.13
N CYS A 6 -32.00 2.88 -27.50
CA CYS A 6 -32.95 2.23 -28.41
C CYS A 6 -33.55 3.13 -29.51
N GLY A 7 -33.22 4.42 -29.53
CA GLY A 7 -33.69 5.35 -30.56
C GLY A 7 -35.14 5.82 -30.43
N THR A 8 -35.90 5.40 -29.40
CA THR A 8 -37.27 5.87 -29.17
C THR A 8 -37.31 7.36 -28.80
N GLN A 9 -38.31 8.09 -29.30
CA GLN A 9 -38.56 9.48 -28.94
C GLN A 9 -39.01 9.57 -27.49
N LEU A 10 -38.43 10.49 -26.74
CA LEU A 10 -38.66 10.69 -25.32
C LEU A 10 -39.38 12.00 -25.08
N GLU A 11 -40.34 11.97 -24.16
CA GLU A 11 -41.02 13.15 -23.64
C GLU A 11 -40.05 14.05 -22.86
N GLU A 12 -40.33 15.36 -22.85
CA GLU A 12 -39.53 16.33 -22.11
C GLU A 12 -39.61 16.05 -20.60
N GLY A 13 -38.46 15.85 -19.96
CA GLY A 13 -38.36 15.54 -18.53
C GLY A 13 -38.42 14.06 -18.15
N ALA A 14 -38.48 13.13 -19.11
CA ALA A 14 -38.44 11.70 -18.83
C ALA A 14 -37.10 11.27 -18.20
N ALA A 15 -37.13 10.66 -17.00
CA ALA A 15 -35.94 10.14 -16.32
C ALA A 15 -35.50 8.75 -16.83
N PHE A 16 -36.43 7.98 -17.41
CA PHE A 16 -36.21 6.64 -17.96
C PHE A 16 -36.95 6.49 -19.29
N CYS A 17 -36.39 5.71 -20.21
CA CYS A 17 -37.01 5.41 -21.49
C CYS A 17 -38.16 4.41 -21.30
N PRO A 18 -39.40 4.71 -21.74
CA PRO A 18 -40.55 3.83 -21.56
C PRO A 18 -40.47 2.54 -22.40
N ASN A 19 -39.63 2.53 -23.45
CA ASN A 19 -39.50 1.36 -24.33
C ASN A 19 -38.44 0.36 -23.84
N CYS A 20 -37.25 0.84 -23.44
CA CYS A 20 -36.13 -0.04 -23.06
C CYS A 20 -35.72 0.05 -21.58
N GLY A 21 -36.34 0.93 -20.79
CA GLY A 21 -36.00 1.15 -19.38
C GLY A 21 -34.69 1.91 -19.12
N GLY A 22 -33.94 2.29 -20.16
CA GLY A 22 -32.66 3.01 -20.00
C GLY A 22 -32.83 4.41 -19.42
N SER A 23 -32.02 4.80 -18.44
CA SER A 23 -32.04 6.15 -17.85
C SER A 23 -31.69 7.21 -18.89
N VAL A 24 -32.40 8.33 -18.86
CA VAL A 24 -32.24 9.44 -19.80
C VAL A 24 -31.74 10.65 -19.01
N GLY A 25 -30.73 11.35 -19.53
CA GLY A 25 -30.22 12.58 -18.91
C GLY A 25 -29.14 12.38 -17.85
N VAL A 26 -28.88 11.15 -17.42
CA VAL A 26 -27.67 10.82 -16.67
C VAL A 26 -26.57 10.52 -17.68
N ALA A 27 -25.65 11.47 -17.90
CA ALA A 27 -24.40 11.15 -18.56
C ALA A 27 -23.78 9.96 -17.80
N PRO A 28 -23.42 8.84 -18.47
CA PRO A 28 -22.75 7.75 -17.78
C PRO A 28 -21.55 8.33 -17.04
N ALA A 29 -21.45 8.06 -15.73
CA ALA A 29 -20.34 8.54 -14.94
C ALA A 29 -19.03 8.17 -15.67
N PRO A 30 -18.07 9.09 -15.80
CA PRO A 30 -16.84 8.82 -16.53
C PRO A 30 -16.20 7.56 -15.95
N GLN A 31 -16.00 6.54 -16.79
CA GLN A 31 -15.43 5.27 -16.36
C GLN A 31 -13.96 5.50 -15.96
N LEU A 32 -13.72 5.65 -14.66
CA LEU A 32 -12.39 5.93 -14.11
C LEU A 32 -11.48 4.72 -14.29
N GLY A 33 -10.40 4.89 -15.05
CA GLY A 33 -9.46 3.81 -15.35
C GLY A 33 -8.77 3.22 -14.10
N LEU A 34 -8.43 1.93 -14.20
CA LEU A 34 -7.84 1.10 -13.13
C LEU A 34 -6.31 0.89 -13.26
N LYS A 35 -5.63 1.61 -14.16
CA LYS A 35 -4.20 1.41 -14.45
C LYS A 35 -3.33 1.37 -13.19
N TRP A 36 -3.54 2.32 -12.28
CA TRP A 36 -2.80 2.38 -11.01
C TRP A 36 -3.14 1.22 -10.06
N ALA A 37 -4.43 0.87 -9.92
CA ALA A 37 -4.84 -0.30 -9.13
C ALA A 37 -4.21 -1.60 -9.66
N HIS A 38 -4.19 -1.79 -10.98
CA HIS A 38 -3.55 -2.94 -11.62
C HIS A 38 -2.03 -2.95 -11.39
N PHE A 39 -1.36 -1.80 -11.53
CA PHE A 39 0.06 -1.70 -11.22
C PHE A 39 0.36 -2.09 -9.76
N LEU A 40 -0.43 -1.60 -8.81
CA LEU A 40 -0.29 -1.96 -7.41
C LEU A 40 -0.48 -3.47 -7.18
N SER A 41 -1.56 -4.04 -7.74
CA SER A 41 -1.97 -5.41 -7.43
C SER A 41 -1.20 -6.49 -8.18
N TYR A 42 -0.69 -6.20 -9.38
CA TYR A 42 0.05 -7.18 -10.18
C TYR A 42 1.57 -7.06 -10.06
N PHE A 43 2.07 -5.94 -9.53
CA PHE A 43 3.52 -5.72 -9.44
C PHE A 43 3.96 -5.17 -8.08
N ALA A 44 3.58 -3.93 -7.73
CA ALA A 44 4.23 -3.20 -6.65
C ALA A 44 4.08 -3.89 -5.28
N LEU A 45 2.90 -4.40 -4.95
CA LEU A 45 2.64 -5.06 -3.67
C LEU A 45 3.34 -6.43 -3.55
N TRP A 46 3.48 -7.16 -4.66
CA TRP A 46 4.21 -8.43 -4.67
C TRP A 46 5.71 -8.23 -4.55
N LEU A 47 6.25 -7.25 -5.28
CA LEU A 47 7.66 -6.86 -5.15
C LEU A 47 7.95 -6.38 -3.73
N GLY A 48 7.08 -5.54 -3.16
CA GLY A 48 7.21 -5.07 -1.78
C GLY A 48 7.16 -6.22 -0.76
N ALA A 49 6.27 -7.19 -0.94
CA ALA A 49 6.21 -8.37 -0.07
C ALA A 49 7.48 -9.22 -0.16
N LEU A 50 8.00 -9.46 -1.37
CA LEU A 50 9.26 -10.17 -1.57
C LEU A 50 10.43 -9.43 -0.89
N LEU A 51 10.53 -8.11 -1.10
CA LEU A 51 11.58 -7.30 -0.49
C LEU A 51 11.48 -7.31 1.03
N ASN A 52 10.28 -7.22 1.61
CA ASN A 52 10.10 -7.33 3.06
C ASN A 52 10.58 -8.68 3.60
N VAL A 53 10.31 -9.79 2.90
CA VAL A 53 10.81 -11.11 3.30
C VAL A 53 12.33 -11.15 3.23
N ILE A 54 12.94 -10.67 2.13
CA ILE A 54 14.40 -10.61 1.99
C ILE A 54 15.01 -9.81 3.14
N VAL A 55 14.50 -8.62 3.42
CA VAL A 55 15.02 -7.75 4.49
C VAL A 55 14.78 -8.36 5.87
N ALA A 56 13.65 -9.05 6.09
CA ALA A 56 13.43 -9.78 7.34
C ALA A 56 14.51 -10.84 7.58
N PHE A 57 14.86 -11.62 6.55
CA PHE A 57 15.96 -12.58 6.64
C PHE A 57 17.31 -11.90 6.92
N THR A 58 17.62 -10.78 6.24
CA THR A 58 18.91 -10.10 6.45
C THR A 58 19.06 -9.51 7.85
N VAL A 59 17.98 -9.07 8.49
CA VAL A 59 18.04 -8.60 9.89
C VAL A 59 18.06 -9.75 10.88
N PHE A 60 17.38 -10.88 10.62
CA PHE A 60 17.46 -12.06 11.48
C PHE A 60 18.85 -12.69 11.50
N THR A 61 19.56 -12.69 10.38
CA THR A 61 20.93 -13.20 10.29
C THR A 61 21.98 -12.16 10.71
N GLY A 62 21.58 -10.92 10.99
CA GLY A 62 22.50 -9.80 11.23
C GLY A 62 23.30 -9.38 10.00
N SER A 63 22.98 -9.89 8.81
CA SER A 63 23.66 -9.56 7.55
C SER A 63 23.42 -8.10 7.12
N ILE A 64 22.56 -7.35 7.80
CA ILE A 64 22.46 -5.90 7.60
C ILE A 64 23.78 -5.16 7.91
N TYR A 65 24.60 -5.68 8.82
CA TYR A 65 25.89 -5.09 9.20
C TYR A 65 27.03 -5.47 8.25
N SER A 66 26.87 -6.54 7.47
CA SER A 66 27.91 -6.97 6.53
C SER A 66 28.15 -5.93 5.43
N ALA A 67 27.15 -5.09 5.12
CA ALA A 67 27.30 -3.95 4.21
C ALA A 67 28.32 -2.91 4.71
N GLN A 68 28.58 -2.87 6.02
CA GLN A 68 29.58 -2.00 6.65
C GLN A 68 30.91 -2.72 6.90
N GLY A 69 31.02 -4.01 6.51
CA GLY A 69 32.20 -4.82 6.78
C GLY A 69 32.37 -5.20 8.25
N ILE A 70 31.30 -5.11 9.06
CA ILE A 70 31.32 -5.40 10.49
C ILE A 70 30.52 -6.67 10.76
N GLU A 71 31.09 -7.58 11.56
CA GLU A 71 30.39 -8.79 11.99
C GLU A 71 29.27 -8.46 12.98
N ALA A 72 28.11 -9.08 12.79
CA ALA A 72 26.93 -8.85 13.62
C ALA A 72 27.19 -9.17 15.10
N GLU A 73 28.01 -10.19 15.39
CA GLU A 73 28.37 -10.56 16.75
C GLU A 73 29.06 -9.41 17.49
N TYR A 74 30.00 -8.74 16.85
CA TYR A 74 30.66 -7.57 17.41
C TYR A 74 29.67 -6.42 17.66
N VAL A 75 28.80 -6.12 16.70
CA VAL A 75 27.79 -5.07 16.85
C VAL A 75 26.88 -5.35 18.05
N TYR A 76 26.40 -6.58 18.19
CA TYR A 76 25.53 -6.96 19.30
C TYR A 76 26.26 -7.08 20.63
N ALA A 77 27.58 -7.32 20.64
CA ALA A 77 28.37 -7.26 21.87
C ALA A 77 28.52 -5.82 22.37
N VAL A 78 28.74 -4.85 21.47
CA VAL A 78 28.88 -3.42 21.81
C VAL A 78 27.52 -2.78 22.10
N PHE A 79 26.50 -3.11 21.31
CA PHE A 79 25.15 -2.57 21.39
C PHE A 79 24.13 -3.71 21.56
N PRO A 80 24.04 -4.33 22.77
CA PRO A 80 23.19 -5.50 23.00
C PRO A 80 21.70 -5.23 22.78
N GLY A 81 21.27 -3.98 22.94
CA GLY A 81 19.89 -3.55 22.66
C GLY A 81 19.50 -3.61 21.18
N LEU A 82 20.46 -3.69 20.25
CA LEU A 82 20.19 -3.67 18.81
C LEU A 82 19.62 -5.00 18.31
N LYS A 83 20.08 -6.13 18.88
CA LYS A 83 19.59 -7.47 18.53
C LYS A 83 18.08 -7.63 18.70
N PRO A 84 17.46 -7.29 19.85
CA PRO A 84 16.00 -7.38 19.97
C PRO A 84 15.26 -6.37 19.06
N VAL A 85 15.83 -5.18 18.80
CA VAL A 85 15.25 -4.20 17.86
C VAL A 85 15.19 -4.79 16.44
N ASP A 86 16.28 -5.39 15.96
CA ASP A 86 16.35 -6.03 14.65
C ASP A 86 15.36 -7.19 14.51
N MET A 87 15.24 -8.00 15.56
CA MET A 87 14.32 -9.15 15.58
C MET A 87 12.86 -8.69 15.50
N ILE A 88 12.47 -7.67 16.28
CA ILE A 88 11.11 -7.11 16.24
C ILE A 88 10.82 -6.51 14.86
N TYR A 89 11.80 -5.81 14.28
CA TYR A 89 11.67 -5.22 12.94
C TYR A 89 11.51 -6.31 11.87
N GLY A 90 12.29 -7.38 11.91
CA GLY A 90 12.15 -8.51 10.99
C GLY A 90 10.77 -9.15 11.04
N VAL A 91 10.20 -9.34 12.25
CA VAL A 91 8.82 -9.84 12.41
C VAL A 91 7.81 -8.86 11.82
N ALA A 92 7.96 -7.56 12.06
CA ALA A 92 7.09 -6.53 11.49
C ALA A 92 7.12 -6.52 9.95
N LEU A 93 8.29 -6.74 9.35
CA LEU A 93 8.43 -6.86 7.90
C LEU A 93 7.70 -8.10 7.34
N LEU A 94 7.75 -9.24 8.02
CA LEU A 94 6.97 -10.42 7.62
C LEU A 94 5.45 -10.15 7.69
N VAL A 95 4.98 -9.46 8.73
CA VAL A 95 3.57 -9.02 8.83
C VAL A 95 3.21 -8.10 7.68
N LEU A 96 4.08 -7.14 7.33
CA LEU A 96 3.88 -6.26 6.17
C LEU A 96 3.88 -7.03 4.85
N ALA A 97 4.69 -8.08 4.70
CA ALA A 97 4.67 -8.94 3.52
C ALA A 97 3.30 -9.64 3.36
N VAL A 98 2.77 -10.20 4.45
CA VAL A 98 1.44 -10.81 4.47
C VAL A 98 0.35 -9.78 4.15
N LEU A 99 0.41 -8.60 4.77
CA LEU A 99 -0.52 -7.52 4.48
C LEU A 99 -0.45 -7.07 3.01
N GLY A 100 0.74 -7.01 2.42
CA GLY A 100 0.96 -6.69 1.01
C GLY A 100 0.23 -7.69 0.09
N VAL A 101 0.37 -8.99 0.36
CA VAL A 101 -0.34 -10.05 -0.39
C VAL A 101 -1.86 -9.94 -0.23
N ILE A 102 -2.35 -9.77 1.00
CA ILE A 102 -3.79 -9.60 1.26
C ILE A 102 -4.33 -8.38 0.53
N THR A 103 -3.58 -7.28 0.55
CA THR A 103 -3.93 -6.03 -0.13
C THR A 103 -3.98 -6.24 -1.64
N ALA A 104 -3.00 -6.91 -2.24
CA ALA A 104 -2.98 -7.21 -3.67
C ALA A 104 -4.21 -8.03 -4.10
N VAL A 105 -4.51 -9.11 -3.36
CA VAL A 105 -5.67 -9.96 -3.62
C VAL A 105 -6.98 -9.20 -3.42
N SER A 106 -7.05 -8.28 -2.45
CA SER A 106 -8.24 -7.45 -2.24
C SER A 106 -8.56 -6.55 -3.43
N ILE A 107 -7.53 -5.99 -4.08
CA ILE A 107 -7.68 -5.19 -5.30
C ILE A 107 -8.12 -6.08 -6.47
N ILE A 108 -7.45 -7.22 -6.69
CA ILE A 108 -7.77 -8.15 -7.79
C ILE A 108 -9.22 -8.66 -7.68
N LYS A 109 -9.70 -8.89 -6.45
CA LYS A 109 -11.07 -9.35 -6.18
C LYS A 109 -12.09 -8.22 -6.07
N TYR A 110 -11.70 -6.97 -6.33
CA TYR A 110 -12.57 -5.80 -6.25
C TYR A 110 -13.30 -5.65 -4.91
N LYS A 111 -12.64 -6.02 -3.81
CA LYS A 111 -13.26 -5.99 -2.48
C LYS A 111 -13.53 -4.56 -2.01
N LYS A 112 -14.63 -4.34 -1.30
CA LYS A 112 -15.03 -3.05 -0.72
C LYS A 112 -13.98 -2.42 0.18
N ASN A 113 -13.17 -3.24 0.85
CA ASN A 113 -12.11 -2.77 1.74
C ASN A 113 -10.73 -2.60 1.05
N ALA A 114 -10.61 -2.79 -0.27
CA ALA A 114 -9.33 -2.73 -0.96
C ALA A 114 -8.60 -1.39 -0.76
N GLY A 115 -9.32 -0.27 -0.92
CA GLY A 115 -8.74 1.06 -0.70
C GLY A 115 -8.26 1.27 0.74
N THR A 116 -9.01 0.77 1.72
CA THR A 116 -8.62 0.82 3.14
C THR A 116 -7.38 0.00 3.40
N LEU A 117 -7.28 -1.21 2.84
CA LEU A 117 -6.11 -2.07 2.99
C LEU A 117 -4.86 -1.44 2.35
N VAL A 118 -4.98 -0.82 1.18
CA VAL A 118 -3.85 -0.10 0.56
C VAL A 118 -3.37 1.05 1.44
N CYS A 119 -4.30 1.85 1.96
CA CYS A 119 -3.97 2.94 2.88
C CYS A 119 -3.29 2.40 4.15
N ALA A 120 -3.85 1.35 4.75
CA ALA A 120 -3.28 0.71 5.94
C ALA A 120 -1.87 0.18 5.66
N MET A 121 -1.64 -0.47 4.52
CA MET A 121 -0.33 -1.00 4.13
C MET A 121 0.75 0.09 4.12
N TYR A 122 0.51 1.21 3.43
CA TYR A 122 1.48 2.31 3.36
C TYR A 122 1.66 3.03 4.70
N LEU A 123 0.59 3.22 5.47
CA LEU A 123 0.67 3.87 6.78
C LEU A 123 1.43 3.01 7.80
N VAL A 124 1.11 1.72 7.89
CA VAL A 124 1.81 0.78 8.78
C VAL A 124 3.27 0.64 8.36
N SER A 125 3.57 0.63 7.05
CA SER A 125 4.96 0.61 6.56
C SER A 125 5.75 1.84 7.04
N ALA A 126 5.17 3.04 6.96
CA ALA A 126 5.79 4.26 7.46
C ALA A 126 6.00 4.23 8.99
N ILE A 127 5.01 3.73 9.75
CA ILE A 127 5.10 3.58 11.20
C ILE A 127 6.20 2.59 11.59
N VAL A 128 6.27 1.43 10.95
CA VAL A 128 7.28 0.42 11.22
C VAL A 128 8.68 0.95 10.91
N ALA A 129 8.86 1.66 9.79
CA ALA A 129 10.13 2.30 9.45
C ALA A 129 10.52 3.39 10.48
N PHE A 130 9.56 4.19 10.94
CA PHE A 130 9.79 5.21 11.96
C PHE A 130 10.18 4.59 13.31
N ILE A 131 9.47 3.55 13.75
CA ILE A 131 9.76 2.84 15.02
C ILE A 131 11.15 2.23 14.97
N TYR A 132 11.54 1.58 13.87
CA TYR A 132 12.88 1.02 13.73
C TYR A 132 13.96 2.12 13.78
N LEU A 133 13.74 3.23 13.07
CA LEU A 133 14.68 4.36 13.05
C LEU A 133 14.89 4.94 14.46
N VAL A 134 13.81 5.17 15.21
CA VAL A 134 13.88 5.68 16.59
C VAL A 134 14.51 4.65 17.53
N GLY A 135 14.11 3.38 17.42
CA GLY A 135 14.65 2.29 18.23
C GLY A 135 16.17 2.13 18.04
N ALA A 136 16.63 2.00 16.81
CA ALA A 136 18.05 1.91 16.50
C ALA A 136 18.82 3.16 16.95
N SER A 137 18.28 4.36 16.71
CA SER A 137 18.93 5.61 17.12
C SER A 137 19.06 5.73 18.64
N SER A 138 18.05 5.26 19.38
CA SER A 138 18.07 5.28 20.84
C SER A 138 19.13 4.35 21.43
N VAL A 139 19.38 3.20 20.79
CA VAL A 139 20.41 2.25 21.21
C VAL A 139 21.81 2.77 20.87
N LEU A 140 21.98 3.39 19.70
CA LEU A 140 23.28 3.89 19.23
C LEU A 140 23.68 5.24 19.84
N GLY A 141 22.74 5.97 20.47
CA GLY A 141 22.98 7.31 21.01
C GLY A 141 23.20 8.38 19.93
N GLN A 142 22.95 8.04 18.67
CA GLN A 142 23.10 8.91 17.50
C GLN A 142 22.07 8.54 16.44
N PHE A 143 21.88 9.40 15.45
CA PHE A 143 20.93 9.13 14.38
C PHE A 143 21.38 7.93 13.53
N ALA A 144 20.60 6.85 13.54
CA ALA A 144 20.89 5.59 12.82
C ALA A 144 20.44 5.61 11.35
N GLY A 145 19.71 6.64 10.92
CA GLY A 145 19.08 6.69 9.61
C GLY A 145 19.98 7.22 8.51
N ASN A 146 19.60 6.91 7.28
CA ASN A 146 20.17 7.51 6.07
C ASN A 146 19.06 8.11 5.19
N SER A 147 19.44 8.69 4.04
CA SER A 147 18.50 9.30 3.11
C SER A 147 17.40 8.33 2.66
N SER A 148 17.71 7.05 2.47
CA SER A 148 16.73 6.03 2.07
C SER A 148 15.74 5.72 3.19
N SER A 149 16.18 5.66 4.45
CA SER A 149 15.29 5.45 5.61
C SER A 149 14.32 6.61 5.80
N VAL A 150 14.78 7.85 5.63
CA VAL A 150 13.91 9.03 5.71
C VAL A 150 12.96 9.09 4.51
N ALA A 151 13.46 8.78 3.31
CA ALA A 151 12.65 8.75 2.09
C ALA A 151 11.53 7.71 2.17
N SER A 152 11.77 6.51 2.71
CA SER A 152 10.74 5.47 2.79
C SER A 152 9.56 5.87 3.69
N ILE A 153 9.82 6.58 4.79
CA ILE A 153 8.78 7.14 5.67
C ILE A 153 7.95 8.19 4.91
N ILE A 154 8.61 9.13 4.24
CA ILE A 154 7.94 10.18 3.45
C ILE A 154 7.09 9.55 2.35
N VAL A 155 7.65 8.59 1.60
CA VAL A 155 6.94 7.88 0.54
C VAL A 155 5.72 7.16 1.10
N GLY A 156 5.83 6.49 2.25
CA GLY A 156 4.68 5.83 2.90
C GLY A 156 3.55 6.82 3.24
N ILE A 157 3.89 7.99 3.79
CA ILE A 157 2.91 9.04 4.12
C ILE A 157 2.26 9.61 2.85
N VAL A 158 3.06 9.95 1.83
CA VAL A 158 2.54 10.47 0.55
C VAL A 158 1.62 9.43 -0.11
N MET A 159 2.06 8.18 -0.16
CA MET A 159 1.30 7.08 -0.77
C MET A 159 0.01 6.79 -0.01
N PHE A 160 -0.05 7.01 1.31
CA PHE A 160 -1.31 6.96 2.04
C PHE A 160 -2.33 7.96 1.48
N PHE A 161 -1.96 9.24 1.31
CA PHE A 161 -2.87 10.26 0.80
C PHE A 161 -3.24 10.03 -0.67
N VAL A 162 -2.27 9.69 -1.52
CA VAL A 162 -2.49 9.38 -2.94
C VAL A 162 -3.51 8.25 -3.07
N ASN A 163 -3.33 7.15 -2.34
CA ASN A 163 -4.23 6.01 -2.42
C ASN A 163 -5.59 6.29 -1.78
N LYS A 164 -5.64 7.08 -0.70
CA LYS A 164 -6.92 7.51 -0.08
C LYS A 164 -7.79 8.27 -1.09
N ILE A 165 -7.20 9.18 -1.85
CA ILE A 165 -7.91 9.93 -2.90
C ILE A 165 -8.25 9.00 -4.08
N TYR A 166 -7.28 8.23 -4.57
CA TYR A 166 -7.45 7.36 -5.74
C TYR A 166 -8.59 6.34 -5.59
N PHE A 167 -8.59 5.59 -4.49
CA PHE A 167 -9.62 4.60 -4.20
C PHE A 167 -10.92 5.26 -3.71
N GLY A 168 -10.83 6.43 -3.08
CA GLY A 168 -12.00 7.23 -2.72
C GLY A 168 -12.86 7.62 -3.92
N ASN A 169 -12.22 7.95 -5.04
CA ASN A 169 -12.89 8.28 -6.30
C ASN A 169 -13.43 7.05 -7.07
N ARG A 170 -13.17 5.81 -6.62
CA ARG A 170 -13.53 4.56 -7.31
C ARG A 170 -14.31 3.58 -6.43
N LYS A 171 -14.99 4.08 -5.39
CA LYS A 171 -15.73 3.22 -4.43
C LYS A 171 -16.85 2.42 -5.08
N ASP A 172 -17.37 2.90 -6.21
CA ASP A 172 -18.37 2.25 -7.05
C ASP A 172 -17.86 0.99 -7.75
N ILE A 173 -16.54 0.88 -7.98
CA ILE A 173 -15.90 -0.28 -8.63
C ILE A 173 -15.57 -1.36 -7.60
N PHE A 174 -15.15 -0.96 -6.40
CA PHE A 174 -14.75 -1.86 -5.32
C PHE A 174 -15.94 -2.14 -4.39
N VAL A 175 -16.73 -3.16 -4.70
CA VAL A 175 -18.01 -3.44 -4.02
C VAL A 175 -18.14 -4.84 -3.43
N ASN A 176 -17.25 -5.77 -3.79
CA ASN A 176 -17.30 -7.17 -3.36
C ASN A 176 -16.95 -7.41 -1.88
#